data_AF-A0AB36X239-F1
#
_entry.id   AF-A0AB36X239-F1
#
_cell.length_a   1.000
_cell.length_b   1.000
_cell.length_c   1.000
_cell.angle_alpha   90.00
_cell.angle_beta   90.00
_cell.angle_gamma   90.00
#
_symmetry.space_group_name_H-M   'P 1'
#
loop_
_entity.id
_entity.type
_entity.pdbx_description
1 polymer ?
#
loop_
_entity_poly.entity_id
_entity_poly.type
_entity_poly.pdbx_seq_one_letter_code
_entity_poly.pdbx_strand_id
1 'polypeptide(L)'
;MNIGEALKQYRTNAGLTQKEFTQNILSPAHYSKIERNLHEISANDLLKLLSQNKIRYSDFFSSLDQNNVNDQDEKLSEQLLSAYYDRNLDKAKEIYTQINTSNDDLLKLQAQLILNTLQSGRHKFPKNKDKIIQKVFSGTHWLNDSHKILILATFIEVLDPFDLPFFLNQIYQKYQNNLGKQTLKIQESVASFCINYLYSASQNRNISSTNKAIQLLTQLTEYPELGIEKIIGYYYHCYFTNQKEQLKPIITILKKSNLSKTINILPQ
;
A
#
# COMPACT_ATOMS: atom_id res chain seq x y z
N MET A 1 -9.62 23.29 -3.16
CA MET A 1 -11.00 23.54 -2.71
C MET A 1 -11.01 23.58 -1.19
N ASN A 2 -11.73 24.51 -0.56
CA ASN A 2 -11.87 24.53 0.91
C ASN A 2 -13.21 23.92 1.38
N ILE A 3 -13.38 23.78 2.69
CA ILE A 3 -14.56 23.15 3.31
C ILE A 3 -15.86 23.85 2.89
N GLY A 4 -15.88 25.19 2.88
CA GLY A 4 -17.06 25.98 2.49
C GLY A 4 -17.47 25.74 1.04
N GLU A 5 -16.50 25.75 0.12
CA GLU A 5 -16.71 25.46 -1.30
C GLU A 5 -17.20 24.02 -1.53
N ALA A 6 -16.61 23.05 -0.86
CA ALA A 6 -17.02 21.65 -0.98
C ALA A 6 -18.45 21.44 -0.49
N LEU A 7 -18.79 21.97 0.70
CA LEU A 7 -20.15 21.90 1.23
C LEU A 7 -21.18 22.52 0.28
N LYS A 8 -20.83 23.67 -0.33
CA LYS A 8 -21.66 24.31 -1.34
C LYS A 8 -21.87 23.42 -2.56
N GLN A 9 -20.81 22.79 -3.08
CA GLN A 9 -20.91 21.88 -4.22
C GLN A 9 -21.82 20.68 -3.92
N TYR A 10 -21.63 20.00 -2.79
CA TYR A 10 -22.48 18.89 -2.38
C TYR A 10 -23.95 19.31 -2.26
N ARG A 11 -24.21 20.47 -1.66
CA ARG A 11 -25.56 21.02 -1.55
C ARG A 11 -26.19 21.31 -2.92
N THR A 12 -25.48 22.02 -3.79
CA THR A 12 -26.02 22.40 -5.11
C THR A 12 -26.22 21.20 -6.01
N ASN A 13 -25.33 20.21 -5.96
CA ASN A 13 -25.46 18.96 -6.71
C ASN A 13 -26.67 18.13 -6.26
N ALA A 14 -27.00 18.20 -4.96
CA ALA A 14 -28.21 17.61 -4.41
C ALA A 14 -29.49 18.45 -4.68
N GLY A 15 -29.36 19.63 -5.30
CA GLY A 15 -30.49 20.53 -5.57
C GLY A 15 -31.11 21.16 -4.31
N LEU A 16 -30.39 21.16 -3.18
CA LEU A 16 -30.93 21.58 -1.88
C LEU A 16 -30.73 23.08 -1.62
N THR A 17 -31.70 23.70 -0.97
CA THR A 17 -31.52 25.03 -0.35
C THR A 17 -30.62 24.94 0.87
N GLN A 18 -30.06 26.06 1.31
CA GLN A 18 -29.25 26.10 2.54
C GLN A 18 -30.03 25.62 3.77
N LYS A 19 -31.33 25.91 3.84
CA LYS A 19 -32.19 25.46 4.94
C LYS A 19 -32.40 23.95 4.92
N GLU A 20 -32.64 23.38 3.75
CA GLU A 20 -32.81 21.92 3.59
C GLU A 20 -31.51 21.18 3.86
N PHE A 21 -30.37 21.74 3.45
CA PHE A 21 -29.06 21.13 3.69
C PHE A 21 -28.65 21.17 5.17
N THR A 22 -28.95 22.27 5.87
CA THR A 22 -28.53 22.41 7.28
C THR A 22 -29.42 21.68 8.26
N GLN A 23 -30.68 21.38 7.92
CA GLN A 23 -31.61 20.60 8.75
C GLN A 23 -31.62 21.02 10.24
N ASN A 24 -31.55 22.34 10.49
CA ASN A 24 -31.46 22.97 11.82
C ASN A 24 -30.16 22.74 12.61
N ILE A 25 -29.12 22.11 12.04
CA ILE A 25 -27.78 22.08 12.64
C ILE A 25 -27.20 23.50 12.72
N LEU A 26 -27.39 24.27 11.65
CA LEU A 26 -26.95 25.66 11.54
C LEU A 26 -28.08 26.52 10.98
N SER A 27 -28.11 27.79 11.39
CA SER A 27 -29.00 28.75 10.74
C SER A 27 -28.56 28.96 9.28
N PRO A 28 -29.50 29.13 8.33
CA PRO A 28 -29.15 29.38 6.93
C PRO A 28 -28.24 30.60 6.75
N ALA A 29 -28.41 31.64 7.57
CA ALA A 29 -27.57 32.83 7.56
C ALA A 29 -26.12 32.53 7.99
N HIS A 30 -25.92 31.71 9.01
CA HIS A 30 -24.59 31.30 9.45
C HIS A 30 -23.92 30.37 8.43
N TYR A 31 -24.66 29.38 7.94
CA TYR A 31 -24.16 28.46 6.91
C TYR A 31 -23.82 29.16 5.58
N SER A 32 -24.57 30.18 5.18
CA SER A 32 -24.26 31.03 4.03
C SER A 32 -22.91 31.75 4.17
N LYS A 33 -22.48 32.08 5.39
CA LYS A 33 -21.15 32.65 5.63
C LYS A 33 -20.06 31.57 5.54
N ILE A 34 -20.35 30.35 5.98
CA ILE A 34 -19.43 29.19 5.83
C ILE A 34 -19.20 28.86 4.36
N GLU A 35 -20.26 28.77 3.54
CA GLU A 35 -20.12 28.51 2.09
C GLU A 35 -19.32 29.59 1.34
N ARG A 36 -19.23 30.79 1.92
CA ARG A 36 -18.46 31.92 1.38
C ARG A 36 -17.09 32.08 2.04
N ASN A 37 -16.69 31.14 2.90
CA ASN A 37 -15.44 31.17 3.66
C ASN A 37 -15.26 32.42 4.53
N LEU A 38 -16.36 33.02 4.97
CA LEU A 38 -16.36 34.16 5.90
C LEU A 38 -16.40 33.70 7.36
N HIS A 39 -16.80 32.45 7.62
CA HIS A 39 -16.84 31.85 8.94
C HIS A 39 -16.33 30.40 8.85
N GLU A 40 -15.64 29.96 9.89
CA GLU A 40 -15.27 28.56 10.06
C GLU A 40 -16.48 27.74 10.52
N ILE A 41 -16.42 26.44 10.28
CA ILE A 41 -17.37 25.46 10.79
C ILE A 41 -16.69 24.60 11.87
N SER A 42 -17.40 24.32 12.96
CA SER A 42 -16.88 23.41 13.97
C SER A 42 -16.81 21.97 13.42
N ALA A 43 -15.85 21.18 13.89
CA ALA A 43 -15.73 19.78 13.47
C ALA A 43 -17.02 18.98 13.76
N ASN A 44 -17.68 19.25 14.90
CA ASN A 44 -18.92 18.60 15.27
C ASN A 44 -20.07 18.92 14.30
N ASP A 45 -20.21 20.19 13.89
CA ASP A 45 -21.27 20.60 12.97
C ASP A 45 -21.00 20.08 11.55
N LEU A 46 -19.73 20.05 11.14
CA LEU A 46 -19.32 19.45 9.87
C LEU A 46 -19.70 17.96 9.82
N LEU A 47 -19.30 17.18 10.83
CA LEU A 47 -19.60 15.75 10.88
C LEU A 47 -21.11 15.48 10.90
N LYS A 48 -21.88 16.28 11.65
CA LYS A 48 -23.35 16.19 11.66
C LYS A 48 -23.96 16.51 10.30
N LEU A 49 -23.51 17.57 9.62
CA LEU A 49 -23.98 17.93 8.29
C LEU A 49 -23.71 16.82 7.28
N LEU A 50 -22.50 16.28 7.26
CA LEU A 50 -22.13 15.20 6.36
C LEU A 50 -22.99 13.95 6.61
N SER A 51 -23.16 13.56 7.87
CA SER A 51 -24.00 12.41 8.26
C SER A 51 -25.47 12.59 7.85
N GLN A 52 -26.07 13.75 8.16
CA GLN A 52 -27.49 14.01 7.83
C GLN A 52 -27.77 14.12 6.33
N ASN A 53 -26.80 14.57 5.56
CA ASN A 53 -26.89 14.61 4.10
C ASN A 53 -26.38 13.32 3.43
N LYS A 54 -26.08 12.27 4.21
CA LYS A 54 -25.58 10.96 3.74
C LYS A 54 -24.32 11.08 2.87
N ILE A 55 -23.49 12.09 3.15
CA ILE A 55 -22.21 12.29 2.49
C ILE A 55 -21.19 11.42 3.19
N ARG A 56 -20.57 10.49 2.45
CA ARG A 56 -19.47 9.68 2.99
C ARG A 56 -18.31 10.58 3.34
N TYR A 57 -17.78 10.45 4.55
CA TYR A 57 -16.67 11.29 5.02
C TYR A 57 -15.45 11.18 4.11
N SER A 58 -15.13 9.97 3.62
CA SER A 58 -14.07 9.75 2.64
C SER A 58 -14.24 10.63 1.41
N ASP A 59 -15.43 10.63 0.81
CA ASP A 59 -15.69 11.36 -0.44
C ASP A 59 -15.62 12.87 -0.21
N PHE A 60 -16.06 13.34 0.95
CA PHE A 60 -15.98 14.75 1.29
C PHE A 60 -14.52 15.21 1.45
N PHE A 61 -13.74 14.52 2.29
CA PHE A 61 -12.35 14.91 2.53
C PHE A 61 -11.47 14.70 1.28
N SER A 62 -11.67 13.62 0.52
CA SER A 62 -10.99 13.43 -0.77
C SER A 62 -11.30 14.56 -1.78
N SER A 63 -12.48 15.18 -1.72
CA SER A 63 -12.79 16.33 -2.59
C SER A 63 -11.99 17.59 -2.23
N LEU A 64 -11.63 17.76 -0.94
CA LEU A 64 -10.76 18.85 -0.49
C LEU A 64 -9.31 18.63 -0.94
N ASP A 65 -8.95 17.36 -1.06
CA ASP A 65 -7.63 16.83 -1.34
C ASP A 65 -7.29 16.74 -2.83
N GLN A 66 -8.02 17.41 -3.73
CA GLN A 66 -7.74 17.39 -5.18
C GLN A 66 -6.31 17.87 -5.56
N ASN A 67 -5.56 18.46 -4.62
CA ASN A 67 -4.15 18.83 -4.75
C ASN A 67 -3.23 18.13 -3.72
N ASN A 68 -3.66 17.03 -3.09
CA ASN A 68 -2.86 16.38 -2.07
C ASN A 68 -1.62 15.73 -2.70
N VAL A 69 -0.46 16.18 -2.24
CA VAL A 69 0.85 15.59 -2.55
C VAL A 69 0.85 14.10 -2.26
N ASN A 70 0.13 13.65 -1.22
CA ASN A 70 0.03 12.23 -0.85
C ASN A 70 -0.65 11.35 -1.92
N ASP A 71 -1.70 11.83 -2.60
CA ASP A 71 -2.37 11.09 -3.68
C ASP A 71 -1.51 11.03 -4.94
N GLN A 72 -0.72 12.09 -5.18
CA GLN A 72 0.23 12.12 -6.29
C GLN A 72 1.41 11.18 -6.03
N ASP A 73 1.93 11.18 -4.80
CA ASP A 73 3.03 10.31 -4.36
C ASP A 73 2.63 8.81 -4.37
N GLU A 74 1.41 8.47 -3.93
CA GLU A 74 0.87 7.10 -4.05
C GLU A 74 0.77 6.68 -5.52
N LYS A 75 0.22 7.54 -6.40
CA LYS A 75 0.15 7.27 -7.85
C LYS A 75 1.52 7.10 -8.49
N LEU A 76 2.49 7.96 -8.14
CA LEU A 76 3.86 7.86 -8.64
C LEU A 76 4.51 6.56 -8.19
N SER A 77 4.28 6.14 -6.94
CA SER A 77 4.76 4.85 -6.42
C SER A 77 4.15 3.66 -7.17
N GLU A 78 2.83 3.66 -7.42
CA GLU A 78 2.16 2.61 -8.18
C GLU A 78 2.69 2.53 -9.63
N GLN A 79 2.86 3.67 -10.29
CA GLN A 79 3.42 3.74 -11.64
C GLN A 79 4.87 3.23 -11.66
N LEU A 80 5.66 3.57 -10.64
CA LEU A 80 7.04 3.14 -10.50
C LEU A 80 7.12 1.61 -10.29
N LEU A 81 6.23 1.04 -9.48
CA LEU A 81 6.10 -0.41 -9.30
C LEU A 81 5.71 -1.11 -10.59
N SER A 82 4.77 -0.56 -11.37
CA SER A 82 4.44 -1.08 -12.69
C SER A 82 5.66 -1.08 -13.62
N ALA A 83 6.42 0.02 -13.67
CA ALA A 83 7.64 0.08 -14.46
C ALA A 83 8.69 -0.97 -14.02
N TYR A 84 8.81 -1.21 -12.72
CA TYR A 84 9.64 -2.27 -12.17
C TYR A 84 9.24 -3.67 -12.67
N TYR A 85 7.95 -4.03 -12.56
CA TYR A 85 7.44 -5.33 -13.00
C TYR A 85 7.52 -5.53 -14.52
N ASP A 86 7.44 -4.45 -15.28
CA ASP A 86 7.63 -4.48 -16.73
C ASP A 86 9.10 -4.45 -17.16
N ARG A 87 10.03 -4.35 -16.20
CA ARG A 87 11.46 -4.13 -16.46
C ARG A 87 11.69 -2.91 -17.37
N ASN A 88 10.80 -1.93 -17.31
CA ASN A 88 10.84 -0.73 -18.15
C ASN A 88 11.69 0.35 -17.48
N LEU A 89 12.99 0.30 -17.75
CA LEU A 89 13.97 1.22 -17.17
C LEU A 89 13.70 2.69 -17.54
N ASP A 90 13.28 2.97 -18.77
CA ASP A 90 13.09 4.35 -19.22
C ASP A 90 11.88 5.00 -18.55
N LYS A 91 10.77 4.26 -18.41
CA LYS A 91 9.61 4.70 -17.64
C LYS A 91 9.97 4.90 -16.16
N ALA A 92 10.78 4.02 -15.57
CA ALA A 92 11.25 4.17 -14.19
C ALA A 92 12.11 5.43 -14.01
N LYS A 93 12.97 5.78 -14.98
CA LYS A 93 13.75 7.04 -14.96
C LYS A 93 12.86 8.28 -15.02
N GLU A 94 11.85 8.26 -15.88
CA GLU A 94 10.90 9.38 -16.00
C GLU A 94 10.19 9.62 -14.66
N ILE A 95 9.60 8.56 -14.08
CA ILE A 95 8.89 8.66 -12.80
C ILE A 95 9.84 9.06 -11.67
N TYR A 96 11.06 8.54 -11.66
CA TYR A 96 12.10 8.93 -10.70
C TYR A 96 12.35 10.45 -10.69
N THR A 97 12.40 11.10 -11.87
CA THR A 97 12.61 12.55 -11.93
C THR A 97 11.45 13.34 -11.31
N GLN A 98 10.23 12.84 -11.44
CA GLN A 98 9.03 13.43 -10.82
C GLN A 98 9.05 13.23 -9.29
N ILE A 99 9.43 12.03 -8.83
CA ILE A 99 9.55 11.73 -7.39
C ILE A 99 10.67 12.55 -6.74
N ASN A 100 11.73 12.90 -7.45
CA ASN A 100 12.84 13.65 -6.89
C ASN A 100 12.42 15.04 -6.35
N THR A 101 11.27 15.58 -6.80
CA THR A 101 10.68 16.81 -6.27
C THR A 101 9.73 16.62 -5.08
N SER A 102 9.37 15.39 -4.72
CA SER A 102 8.53 15.11 -3.54
C SER A 102 9.25 15.49 -2.24
N ASN A 103 8.52 15.70 -1.14
CA ASN A 103 9.08 15.86 0.20
C ASN A 103 9.16 14.53 0.97
N ASP A 104 8.71 13.43 0.38
CA ASP A 104 8.74 12.09 0.99
C ASP A 104 10.08 11.40 0.74
N ASP A 105 10.93 11.39 1.78
CA ASP A 105 12.22 10.70 1.79
C ASP A 105 12.10 9.19 1.54
N LEU A 106 11.01 8.56 1.98
CA LEU A 106 10.77 7.13 1.82
C LEU A 106 10.43 6.81 0.36
N LEU A 107 9.57 7.62 -0.28
CA LEU A 107 9.24 7.48 -1.69
C LEU A 107 10.48 7.71 -2.57
N LYS A 108 11.30 8.72 -2.25
CA LYS A 108 12.60 8.92 -2.92
C LYS A 108 13.51 7.71 -2.78
N LEU A 109 13.58 7.11 -1.59
CA LEU A 109 14.37 5.91 -1.35
C LEU A 109 13.85 4.72 -2.19
N GLN A 110 12.53 4.54 -2.28
CA GLN A 110 11.91 3.52 -3.12
C GLN A 110 12.25 3.73 -4.60
N ALA A 111 12.18 4.98 -5.08
CA ALA A 111 12.53 5.34 -6.45
C ALA A 111 13.99 5.07 -6.78
N GLN A 112 14.91 5.43 -5.87
CA GLN A 112 16.33 5.12 -6.02
C GLN A 112 16.58 3.60 -6.06
N LEU A 113 15.92 2.84 -5.20
CA LEU A 113 16.03 1.40 -5.17
C LEU A 113 15.61 0.76 -6.49
N ILE A 114 14.40 1.07 -6.95
CA ILE A 114 13.85 0.49 -8.18
C ILE A 114 14.73 0.84 -9.37
N LEU A 115 15.17 2.10 -9.47
CA LEU A 115 16.04 2.55 -10.55
C LEU A 115 17.40 1.81 -10.54
N ASN A 116 18.05 1.72 -9.39
CA ASN A 116 19.34 1.03 -9.27
C ASN A 116 19.22 -0.46 -9.62
N THR A 117 18.12 -1.09 -9.18
CA THR A 117 17.84 -2.51 -9.44
C THR A 117 17.66 -2.77 -10.94
N LEU A 118 16.99 -1.87 -11.66
CA LEU A 118 16.83 -1.96 -13.12
C LEU A 118 18.10 -1.63 -13.91
N GLN A 119 18.96 -0.73 -13.40
CA GLN A 119 20.17 -0.28 -14.11
C GLN A 119 21.39 -1.18 -13.92
N SER A 120 21.67 -1.59 -12.68
CA SER A 120 22.95 -2.18 -12.28
C SER A 120 22.78 -3.53 -11.57
N GLY A 121 21.56 -4.05 -11.49
CA GLY A 121 21.23 -5.17 -10.61
C GLY A 121 21.30 -4.81 -9.12
N ARG A 122 21.33 -5.82 -8.26
CA ARG A 122 21.03 -5.73 -6.81
C ARG A 122 22.15 -5.13 -5.93
N HIS A 123 23.01 -4.25 -6.42
CA HIS A 123 24.29 -3.98 -5.75
C HIS A 123 24.65 -2.51 -5.43
N LYS A 124 23.77 -1.53 -5.70
CA LYS A 124 24.02 -0.13 -5.33
C LYS A 124 22.89 0.44 -4.49
N PHE A 125 23.19 0.82 -3.26
CA PHE A 125 22.21 1.34 -2.31
C PHE A 125 22.57 2.70 -1.73
N PRO A 126 21.58 3.53 -1.37
CA PRO A 126 21.83 4.82 -0.75
C PRO A 126 22.44 4.68 0.64
N LYS A 127 23.47 5.47 0.94
CA LYS A 127 24.18 5.45 2.24
C LYS A 127 23.28 5.79 3.43
N ASN A 128 22.16 6.46 3.19
CA ASN A 128 21.19 6.90 4.21
C ASN A 128 20.02 5.93 4.42
N LYS A 129 19.97 4.78 3.73
CA LYS A 129 18.84 3.83 3.80
C LYS A 129 18.49 3.45 5.24
N ASP A 130 19.50 3.11 6.06
CA ASP A 130 19.27 2.57 7.41
C ASP A 130 18.65 3.62 8.33
N LYS A 131 19.02 4.89 8.17
CA LYS A 131 18.43 6.02 8.90
C LYS A 131 16.97 6.23 8.54
N ILE A 132 16.64 6.15 7.25
CA ILE A 132 15.25 6.30 6.78
C ILE A 132 14.42 5.10 7.26
N ILE A 133 14.94 3.88 7.13
CA ILE A 133 14.26 2.66 7.59
C ILE A 133 14.01 2.73 9.09
N GLN A 134 15.01 3.07 9.92
CA GLN A 134 14.83 3.26 11.35
C GLN A 134 13.77 4.32 11.66
N LYS A 135 13.81 5.47 10.99
CA LYS A 135 12.85 6.56 11.22
C LYS A 135 11.43 6.13 10.91
N VAL A 136 11.21 5.56 9.73
CA VAL A 136 9.87 5.23 9.19
C VAL A 136 9.27 4.00 9.86
N PHE A 137 10.09 2.96 10.08
CA PHE A 137 9.63 1.68 10.61
C PHE A 137 9.91 1.53 12.12
N SER A 138 10.12 2.65 12.82
CA SER A 138 10.14 2.68 14.28
C SER A 138 8.73 2.47 14.86
N GLY A 139 8.65 1.66 15.92
CA GLY A 139 7.39 1.34 16.57
C GLY A 139 6.46 0.49 15.69
N THR A 140 5.14 0.67 15.85
CA THR A 140 4.10 -0.18 15.23
C THR A 140 3.08 0.60 14.39
N HIS A 141 3.17 1.93 14.31
CA HIS A 141 2.19 2.76 13.57
C HIS A 141 2.20 2.45 12.07
N TRP A 142 3.38 2.19 11.50
CA TRP A 142 3.56 1.84 10.09
C TRP A 142 2.81 0.58 9.69
N LEU A 143 2.51 -0.31 10.65
CA LEU A 143 1.75 -1.52 10.38
C LEU A 143 0.33 -1.19 9.93
N ASN A 144 -0.26 -0.05 10.29
CA ASN A 144 -1.62 0.30 9.84
C ASN A 144 -1.66 0.95 8.44
N ASP A 145 -0.51 1.05 7.76
CA ASP A 145 -0.35 1.73 6.49
C ASP A 145 0.14 0.74 5.41
N SER A 146 -0.77 0.34 4.53
CA SER A 146 -0.48 -0.62 3.46
C SER A 146 0.64 -0.14 2.53
N HIS A 147 0.75 1.16 2.32
CA HIS A 147 1.76 1.74 1.45
C HIS A 147 3.16 1.58 2.05
N LYS A 148 3.31 1.87 3.35
CA LYS A 148 4.57 1.64 4.07
C LYS A 148 4.98 0.16 4.07
N ILE A 149 4.02 -0.76 4.27
CA ILE A 149 4.30 -2.21 4.20
C ILE A 149 4.77 -2.60 2.79
N LEU A 150 4.11 -2.09 1.74
CA LEU A 150 4.48 -2.37 0.36
C LEU A 150 5.88 -1.85 0.02
N ILE A 151 6.21 -0.63 0.47
CA ILE A 151 7.55 -0.07 0.32
C ILE A 151 8.58 -0.96 1.04
N LEU A 152 8.32 -1.39 2.28
CA LEU A 152 9.20 -2.31 2.99
C LEU A 152 9.40 -3.63 2.21
N ALA A 153 8.34 -4.16 1.61
CA ALA A 153 8.40 -5.35 0.76
C ALA A 153 9.35 -5.17 -0.44
N THR A 154 9.43 -3.96 -1.02
CA THR A 154 10.37 -3.66 -2.10
C THR A 154 11.83 -3.64 -1.63
N PHE A 155 12.09 -3.29 -0.36
CA PHE A 155 13.43 -3.23 0.20
C PHE A 155 14.00 -4.59 0.65
N ILE A 156 13.23 -5.68 0.62
CA ILE A 156 13.67 -6.97 1.17
C ILE A 156 15.01 -7.46 0.60
N GLU A 157 15.27 -7.25 -0.68
CA GLU A 157 16.53 -7.68 -1.31
C GLU A 157 17.77 -6.91 -0.82
N VAL A 158 17.57 -5.80 -0.12
CA VAL A 158 18.61 -4.80 0.18
C VAL A 158 18.75 -4.53 1.66
N LEU A 159 17.79 -4.99 2.44
CA LEU A 159 17.87 -5.09 3.88
C LEU A 159 18.90 -6.17 4.26
N ASP A 160 19.48 -6.01 5.44
CA ASP A 160 20.28 -7.09 6.02
C ASP A 160 19.37 -8.30 6.24
N PRO A 161 19.72 -9.50 5.72
CA PRO A 161 18.98 -10.73 6.01
C PRO A 161 18.75 -10.99 7.50
N PHE A 162 19.63 -10.51 8.39
CA PHE A 162 19.47 -10.63 9.84
C PHE A 162 18.37 -9.72 10.41
N ASP A 163 18.02 -8.63 9.73
CA ASP A 163 16.95 -7.71 10.13
C ASP A 163 15.56 -8.16 9.64
N LEU A 164 15.50 -8.94 8.55
CA LEU A 164 14.22 -9.37 7.97
C LEU A 164 13.29 -10.10 8.97
N PRO A 165 13.78 -11.04 9.81
CA PRO A 165 12.93 -11.69 10.82
C PRO A 165 12.30 -10.71 11.82
N PHE A 166 12.94 -9.57 12.13
CA PHE A 166 12.37 -8.56 13.01
C PHE A 166 11.09 -7.98 12.41
N PHE A 167 11.13 -7.53 11.15
CA PHE A 167 9.98 -6.99 10.45
C PHE A 167 8.86 -8.02 10.28
N LEU A 168 9.21 -9.26 9.90
CA LEU A 168 8.24 -10.34 9.81
C LEU A 168 7.55 -10.59 11.15
N ASN A 169 8.28 -10.55 12.26
CA ASN A 169 7.69 -10.75 13.59
C ASN A 169 6.70 -9.65 13.96
N GLN A 170 6.98 -8.39 13.64
CA GLN A 170 6.06 -7.29 13.88
C GLN A 170 4.77 -7.43 13.06
N ILE A 171 4.89 -7.74 11.77
CA ILE A 171 3.74 -8.01 10.89
C ILE A 171 2.94 -9.21 11.41
N TYR A 172 3.62 -10.31 11.73
CA TYR A 172 2.98 -11.52 12.23
C TYR A 172 2.23 -11.27 13.55
N GLN A 173 2.82 -10.58 14.51
CA GLN A 173 2.16 -10.26 15.78
C GLN A 173 0.89 -9.43 15.59
N LYS A 174 0.91 -8.46 14.67
CA LYS A 174 -0.24 -7.60 14.37
C LYS A 174 -1.36 -8.33 13.64
N TYR A 175 -1.01 -9.23 12.72
CA TYR A 175 -1.95 -9.76 11.73
C TYR A 175 -2.33 -11.21 11.92
N GLN A 176 -1.61 -11.98 12.74
CA GLN A 176 -1.99 -13.35 13.05
C GLN A 176 -3.46 -13.42 13.53
N ASN A 177 -4.25 -14.27 12.88
CA ASN A 177 -5.67 -14.52 13.12
C ASN A 177 -6.59 -13.31 12.83
N ASN A 178 -6.08 -12.25 12.21
CA ASN A 178 -6.84 -11.03 11.92
C ASN A 178 -6.63 -10.49 10.49
N LEU A 179 -5.69 -11.05 9.71
CA LEU A 179 -5.36 -10.56 8.37
C LEU A 179 -6.57 -10.56 7.44
N GLY A 180 -7.36 -11.63 7.42
CA GLY A 180 -8.58 -11.72 6.60
C GLY A 180 -9.71 -10.75 7.00
N LYS A 181 -9.59 -10.04 8.13
CA LYS A 181 -10.53 -8.98 8.55
C LYS A 181 -10.04 -7.57 8.18
N GLN A 182 -8.85 -7.45 7.60
CA GLN A 182 -8.29 -6.17 7.18
C GLN A 182 -8.81 -5.77 5.81
N THR A 183 -8.57 -4.51 5.44
CA THR A 183 -8.84 -4.02 4.09
C THR A 183 -8.06 -4.82 3.05
N LEU A 184 -8.57 -4.86 1.82
CA LEU A 184 -7.90 -5.55 0.71
C LEU A 184 -6.45 -5.04 0.52
N LYS A 185 -6.25 -3.71 0.53
CA LYS A 185 -4.92 -3.08 0.44
C LYS A 185 -3.92 -3.58 1.49
N ILE A 186 -4.37 -3.77 2.74
CA ILE A 186 -3.51 -4.31 3.81
C ILE A 186 -3.17 -5.78 3.51
N GLN A 187 -4.16 -6.58 3.12
CA GLN A 187 -3.95 -7.98 2.75
C GLN A 187 -2.94 -8.13 1.61
N GLU A 188 -3.08 -7.34 0.54
CA GLU A 188 -2.16 -7.29 -0.61
C GLU A 188 -0.73 -6.88 -0.20
N SER A 189 -0.60 -5.85 0.64
CA SER A 189 0.72 -5.38 1.10
C SER A 189 1.43 -6.40 1.99
N VAL A 190 0.70 -7.06 2.90
CA VAL A 190 1.25 -8.10 3.78
C VAL A 190 1.61 -9.33 2.98
N ALA A 191 0.79 -9.70 2.00
CA ALA A 191 1.08 -10.80 1.09
C ALA A 191 2.34 -10.54 0.26
N SER A 192 2.48 -9.33 -0.30
CA SER A 192 3.67 -8.90 -1.03
C SER A 192 4.93 -9.00 -0.17
N PHE A 193 4.88 -8.51 1.07
CA PHE A 193 5.99 -8.66 2.02
C PHE A 193 6.32 -10.13 2.28
N CYS A 194 5.31 -10.97 2.56
CA CYS A 194 5.51 -12.39 2.87
C CYS A 194 6.12 -13.16 1.68
N ILE A 195 5.65 -12.89 0.46
CA ILE A 195 6.17 -13.54 -0.76
C ILE A 195 7.63 -13.14 -1.00
N ASN A 196 7.95 -11.86 -0.89
CA ASN A 196 9.32 -11.37 -1.05
C ASN A 196 10.25 -11.89 0.06
N TYR A 197 9.74 -12.01 1.28
CA TYR A 197 10.46 -12.63 2.40
C TYR A 197 10.79 -14.11 2.11
N LEU A 198 9.80 -14.88 1.65
CA LEU A 198 9.95 -16.29 1.31
C LEU A 198 10.91 -16.49 0.13
N TYR A 199 10.85 -15.60 -0.86
CA TYR A 199 11.85 -15.53 -1.92
C TYR A 199 13.26 -15.34 -1.34
N SER A 200 13.47 -14.31 -0.51
CA SER A 200 14.78 -14.06 0.12
C SER A 200 15.27 -15.26 0.93
N ALA A 201 14.40 -15.90 1.71
CA ALA A 201 14.72 -17.09 2.48
C ALA A 201 15.06 -18.32 1.62
N SER A 202 14.49 -18.43 0.42
CA SER A 202 14.86 -19.49 -0.53
C SER A 202 16.29 -19.32 -1.07
N GLN A 203 16.77 -18.08 -1.15
CA GLN A 203 18.11 -17.74 -1.61
C GLN A 203 19.15 -17.75 -0.49
N ASN A 204 18.72 -17.53 0.76
CA ASN A 204 19.60 -17.44 1.92
C ASN A 204 19.10 -18.33 3.06
N ARG A 205 19.84 -19.42 3.33
CA ARG A 205 19.51 -20.41 4.36
C ARG A 205 19.51 -19.85 5.80
N ASN A 206 20.06 -18.64 6.01
CA ASN A 206 20.12 -18.01 7.34
C ASN A 206 18.83 -17.29 7.73
N ILE A 207 17.88 -17.09 6.80
CA ILE A 207 16.60 -16.45 7.09
C ILE A 207 15.65 -17.51 7.68
N SER A 208 15.24 -17.31 8.93
CA SER A 208 14.38 -18.23 9.67
C SER A 208 12.88 -17.89 9.51
N SER A 209 12.00 -18.55 10.27
CA SER A 209 10.59 -18.12 10.44
C SER A 209 9.72 -18.09 9.16
N THR A 210 10.09 -18.81 8.10
CA THR A 210 9.30 -18.90 6.85
C THR A 210 7.87 -19.40 7.09
N ASN A 211 7.66 -20.24 8.11
CA ASN A 211 6.35 -20.72 8.53
C ASN A 211 5.39 -19.58 8.92
N LYS A 212 5.88 -18.49 9.54
CA LYS A 212 5.04 -17.33 9.91
C LYS A 212 4.52 -16.61 8.67
N ALA A 213 5.37 -16.39 7.68
CA ALA A 213 4.99 -15.77 6.41
C ALA A 213 3.96 -16.65 5.66
N ILE A 214 4.20 -17.96 5.59
CA ILE A 214 3.24 -18.92 5.01
C ILE A 214 1.90 -18.88 5.75
N GLN A 215 1.92 -18.89 7.10
CA GLN A 215 0.70 -18.84 7.90
C GLN A 215 -0.12 -17.57 7.64
N LEU A 216 0.51 -16.40 7.52
CA LEU A 216 -0.20 -15.17 7.15
C LEU A 216 -0.86 -15.30 5.78
N LEU A 217 -0.16 -15.84 4.78
CA LEU A 217 -0.73 -16.05 3.44
C LEU A 217 -1.96 -16.98 3.46
N THR A 218 -2.01 -17.97 4.36
CA THR A 218 -3.21 -18.83 4.51
C THR A 218 -4.43 -18.10 5.11
N GLN A 219 -4.23 -16.95 5.75
CA GLN A 219 -5.29 -16.16 6.39
C GLN A 219 -5.89 -15.09 5.49
N LEU A 220 -5.39 -14.94 4.26
CA LEU A 220 -5.98 -14.06 3.25
C LEU A 220 -7.43 -14.47 2.97
N THR A 221 -8.28 -13.49 2.69
CA THR A 221 -9.66 -13.75 2.25
C THR A 221 -9.71 -14.55 0.95
N GLU A 222 -10.84 -15.21 0.67
CA GLU A 222 -11.06 -16.00 -0.56
C GLU A 222 -11.54 -15.13 -1.73
N TYR A 223 -11.12 -13.87 -1.75
CA TYR A 223 -11.43 -12.95 -2.83
C TYR A 223 -10.56 -13.28 -4.06
N PRO A 224 -11.13 -13.23 -5.28
CA PRO A 224 -10.39 -13.47 -6.51
C PRO A 224 -9.11 -12.62 -6.64
N GLU A 225 -9.14 -11.39 -6.14
CA GLU A 225 -8.04 -10.43 -6.14
C GLU A 225 -6.78 -10.94 -5.41
N LEU A 226 -6.93 -11.87 -4.45
CA LEU A 226 -5.84 -12.45 -3.65
C LEU A 226 -5.43 -13.85 -4.12
N GLY A 227 -5.99 -14.31 -5.24
CA GLY A 227 -5.82 -15.68 -5.72
C GLY A 227 -4.36 -16.03 -6.04
N ILE A 228 -3.62 -15.11 -6.66
CA ILE A 228 -2.23 -15.33 -7.05
C ILE A 228 -1.32 -15.42 -5.82
N GLU A 229 -1.53 -14.54 -4.84
CA GLU A 229 -0.79 -14.49 -3.59
C GLU A 229 -0.95 -15.80 -2.81
N LYS A 230 -2.18 -16.34 -2.77
CA LYS A 230 -2.47 -17.64 -2.15
C LYS A 230 -1.78 -18.80 -2.88
N ILE A 231 -1.83 -18.81 -4.22
CA ILE A 231 -1.16 -19.85 -5.02
C ILE A 231 0.36 -19.81 -4.78
N ILE A 232 0.96 -18.63 -4.75
CA ILE A 232 2.40 -18.47 -4.48
C ILE A 232 2.72 -18.83 -3.02
N GLY A 233 1.87 -18.50 -2.06
CA GLY A 233 2.02 -18.93 -0.67
C GLY A 233 2.03 -20.46 -0.54
N TYR A 234 1.13 -21.13 -1.24
CA TYR A 234 1.10 -22.60 -1.28
C TYR A 234 2.32 -23.19 -2.00
N TYR A 235 2.80 -22.55 -3.07
CA TYR A 235 4.06 -22.90 -3.72
C TYR A 235 5.23 -22.92 -2.72
N TYR A 236 5.42 -21.83 -1.99
CA TYR A 236 6.51 -21.74 -1.00
C TYR A 236 6.34 -22.73 0.15
N HIS A 237 5.10 -23.00 0.60
CA HIS A 237 4.85 -24.07 1.55
C HIS A 237 5.37 -25.42 1.03
N CYS A 238 5.02 -25.78 -0.20
CA CYS A 238 5.47 -27.03 -0.83
C CYS A 238 6.99 -27.05 -1.00
N TYR A 239 7.60 -25.92 -1.39
CA TYR A 239 9.04 -25.78 -1.57
C TYR A 239 9.81 -26.01 -0.25
N PHE A 240 9.45 -25.29 0.82
CA PHE A 240 10.13 -25.40 2.12
C PHE A 240 9.86 -26.72 2.85
N THR A 241 8.77 -27.42 2.51
CA THR A 241 8.45 -28.75 3.07
C THR A 241 8.85 -29.91 2.14
N ASN A 242 9.56 -29.62 1.04
CA ASN A 242 10.06 -30.61 0.07
C ASN A 242 8.96 -31.47 -0.59
N GLN A 243 7.75 -30.92 -0.77
CA GLN A 243 6.61 -31.58 -1.45
C GLN A 243 6.71 -31.41 -2.98
N LYS A 244 7.74 -32.01 -3.60
CA LYS A 244 8.07 -31.81 -5.02
C LYS A 244 6.94 -32.14 -6.00
N GLU A 245 6.14 -33.16 -5.72
CA GLU A 245 5.02 -33.53 -6.60
C GLU A 245 3.92 -32.46 -6.64
N GLN A 246 3.76 -31.65 -5.58
CA GLN A 246 2.78 -30.56 -5.53
C GLN A 246 3.26 -29.30 -6.25
N LEU A 247 4.57 -29.13 -6.47
CA LEU A 247 5.10 -27.96 -7.19
C LEU A 247 4.76 -28.01 -8.68
N LYS A 248 4.80 -29.20 -9.30
CA LYS A 248 4.52 -29.41 -10.74
C LYS A 248 3.16 -28.87 -11.19
N PRO A 249 2.03 -29.19 -10.55
CA PRO A 249 0.72 -28.66 -10.95
C PRO A 249 0.64 -27.14 -10.78
N ILE A 250 1.23 -26.58 -9.72
CA ILE A 250 1.25 -25.13 -9.49
C ILE A 250 1.98 -24.41 -10.63
N ILE A 251 3.20 -24.85 -10.96
CA ILE A 251 3.98 -24.28 -12.08
C ILE A 251 3.20 -24.42 -13.40
N THR A 252 2.54 -25.56 -13.61
CA THR A 252 1.74 -25.81 -14.82
C THR A 252 0.58 -24.83 -14.95
N ILE A 253 -0.16 -24.57 -13.86
CA ILE A 253 -1.27 -23.62 -13.85
C ILE A 253 -0.75 -22.20 -14.12
N LEU A 254 0.30 -21.76 -13.41
CA LEU A 254 0.90 -20.45 -13.64
C LEU A 254 1.34 -20.27 -15.10
N LYS A 255 1.90 -21.33 -15.71
CA LYS A 255 2.36 -21.30 -17.10
C LYS A 255 1.19 -21.18 -18.07
N LYS A 256 0.13 -21.97 -17.87
CA LYS A 256 -1.09 -21.93 -18.70
C LYS A 256 -1.86 -20.61 -18.54
N SER A 257 -1.71 -19.93 -17.41
CA SER A 257 -2.29 -18.62 -17.13
C SER A 257 -1.43 -17.43 -17.60
N ASN A 258 -0.39 -17.67 -18.41
CA ASN A 258 0.52 -16.63 -18.92
C ASN A 258 1.30 -15.84 -17.85
N LEU A 259 1.56 -16.46 -16.68
CA LEU A 259 2.33 -15.86 -15.58
C LEU A 259 3.82 -16.23 -15.63
N SER A 260 4.42 -16.20 -16.83
CA SER A 260 5.82 -16.59 -17.05
C SER A 260 6.82 -15.73 -16.26
N LYS A 261 6.55 -14.42 -16.12
CA LYS A 261 7.35 -13.50 -15.30
C LYS A 261 7.44 -13.96 -13.84
N THR A 262 6.32 -14.44 -13.28
CA THR A 262 6.25 -14.96 -11.90
C THR A 262 7.01 -16.28 -11.78
N ILE A 263 6.89 -17.19 -12.76
CA ILE A 263 7.62 -18.47 -12.73
C ILE A 263 9.13 -18.25 -12.71
N ASN A 264 9.64 -17.29 -13.48
CA ASN A 264 11.07 -17.01 -13.59
C ASN A 264 11.73 -16.58 -12.27
N ILE A 265 10.94 -16.12 -11.29
CA ILE A 265 11.45 -15.70 -9.97
C ILE A 265 11.24 -16.74 -8.88
N LEU A 266 10.47 -17.81 -9.13
CA LEU A 266 10.26 -18.86 -8.14
C LEU A 266 11.50 -19.78 -8.06
N PRO A 267 11.93 -20.21 -6.85
CA PRO A 267 13.03 -21.14 -6.70
C PRO A 267 12.65 -22.52 -7.27
N GLN A 268 13.55 -23.15 -8.03
CA GLN A 268 13.33 -24.47 -8.65
C GLN A 268 13.63 -25.64 -7.72
#